data_AF-A0A938NBU6-F1
#
_entry.id   AF-A0A938NBU6-F1
#
_cell.length_a   1.000
_cell.length_b   1.000
_cell.length_c   1.000
_cell.angle_alpha   90.00
_cell.angle_beta   90.00
_cell.angle_gamma   90.00
#
_symmetry.space_group_name_H-M   'P 1'
#
loop_
_entity.id
_entity.type
_entity.pdbx_description
1 polymer ?
#
loop_
_entity_poly.entity_id
_entity_poly.type
_entity_poly.pdbx_seq_one_letter_code
_entity_poly.pdbx_strand_id
1 'polypeptide(L)'
;MAHAYTPGLKVLKEARVTKTRMLPLKGEVRVAAGEAVAPATVVAATELPGNVQMVNVAAQLNVDPADVGECMLRREGEKVKKGEPIARSRGIFGLFKTTLASPADGTVESISGVTGQVVLREAPIPVQVDAYVNGTVIEELPQEGVIVETIGVFIQGIFGIGGERQGEIKVVVSRPDEELSAEHLGP
;
A
#
# COMPACT_ATOMS: atom_id res chain seq x y z
N MET A 1 -24.93 -39.46 3.48
CA MET A 1 -23.47 -39.64 3.62
C MET A 1 -22.81 -38.44 2.96
N ALA A 2 -22.24 -37.53 3.74
CA ALA A 2 -21.52 -36.38 3.19
C ALA A 2 -20.16 -36.90 2.69
N HIS A 3 -19.97 -36.95 1.37
CA HIS A 3 -18.64 -37.11 0.79
C HIS A 3 -17.88 -35.81 1.06
N ALA A 4 -17.14 -35.77 2.17
CA ALA A 4 -16.16 -34.73 2.39
C ALA A 4 -15.13 -34.82 1.26
N TYR A 5 -15.23 -33.92 0.28
CA TYR A 5 -14.16 -33.70 -0.67
C TYR A 5 -12.94 -33.27 0.15
N THR A 6 -12.02 -34.20 0.37
CA THR A 6 -10.75 -33.91 1.03
C THR A 6 -9.78 -33.68 -0.12
N PRO A 7 -9.56 -32.43 -0.57
CA PRO A 7 -8.54 -32.17 -1.58
C PRO A 7 -7.23 -32.73 -1.06
N GLY A 8 -6.68 -33.73 -1.76
CA GLY A 8 -5.40 -34.30 -1.40
C GLY A 8 -4.33 -33.22 -1.45
N LEU A 9 -3.53 -33.12 -0.40
CA LEU A 9 -2.34 -32.26 -0.42
C LEU A 9 -1.41 -32.74 -1.52
N LYS A 10 -0.95 -31.82 -2.36
CA LYS A 10 -0.02 -32.12 -3.44
C LYS A 10 1.40 -31.95 -2.95
N VAL A 11 2.19 -33.01 -3.12
CA VAL A 11 3.65 -32.97 -3.01
C VAL A 11 4.21 -33.44 -4.35
N LEU A 12 4.72 -32.49 -5.14
CA LEU A 12 5.26 -32.74 -6.47
C LEU A 12 6.76 -32.43 -6.46
N LYS A 13 7.59 -33.40 -6.85
CA LYS A 13 9.04 -33.22 -6.95
C LYS A 13 9.43 -32.19 -8.02
N GLU A 14 8.59 -32.06 -9.04
CA GLU A 14 8.73 -31.08 -10.09
C GLU A 14 7.33 -30.62 -10.51
N ALA A 15 7.13 -29.32 -10.56
CA ALA A 15 5.90 -28.69 -11.00
C ALA A 15 6.24 -27.38 -11.69
N ARG A 16 5.54 -27.12 -12.80
CA ARG A 16 5.44 -25.78 -13.38
C ARG A 16 4.46 -24.97 -12.55
N VAL A 17 4.94 -23.88 -11.95
CA VAL A 17 4.16 -23.00 -11.08
C VAL A 17 4.13 -21.62 -11.71
N THR A 18 2.93 -21.07 -11.88
CA THR A 18 2.74 -19.69 -12.30
C THR A 18 2.33 -18.83 -11.12
N LYS A 19 2.84 -17.59 -11.10
CA LYS A 19 2.51 -16.58 -10.09
C LYS A 19 2.16 -15.28 -10.79
N THR A 20 0.88 -14.91 -10.69
CA THR A 20 0.41 -13.59 -11.10
C THR A 20 0.84 -12.57 -10.05
N ARG A 21 1.59 -11.56 -10.47
CA ARG A 21 2.11 -10.47 -9.65
C ARG A 21 1.43 -9.19 -10.11
N MET A 22 0.44 -8.72 -9.37
CA MET A 22 -0.47 -7.66 -9.80
C MET A 22 -0.47 -6.50 -8.80
N LEU A 23 -0.46 -5.29 -9.34
CA LEU A 23 -0.56 -4.04 -8.60
C LEU A 23 -1.99 -3.83 -8.07
N PRO A 24 -2.13 -3.15 -6.92
CA PRO A 24 -3.45 -2.79 -6.39
C PRO A 24 -4.15 -1.68 -7.20
N LEU A 25 -3.39 -0.91 -7.99
CA LEU A 25 -3.86 0.13 -8.90
C LEU A 25 -3.03 0.08 -10.18
N LYS A 26 -3.54 0.69 -11.26
CA LYS A 26 -2.76 0.87 -12.48
C LYS A 26 -1.43 1.54 -12.20
N GLY A 27 -0.38 1.10 -12.85
CA GLY A 27 0.97 1.60 -12.68
C GLY A 27 1.88 1.23 -13.84
N GLU A 28 3.14 0.99 -13.52
CA GLU A 28 4.20 0.69 -14.45
C GLU A 28 4.65 -0.76 -14.28
N VAL A 29 4.67 -1.51 -15.38
CA VAL A 29 5.34 -2.81 -15.48
C VAL A 29 6.79 -2.55 -15.87
N ARG A 30 7.74 -3.14 -15.13
CA ARG A 30 9.17 -2.82 -15.21
C ARG A 30 10.04 -3.89 -15.86
N VAL A 31 9.45 -5.03 -16.20
CA VAL A 31 10.11 -6.19 -16.80
C VAL A 31 9.32 -6.64 -18.02
N ALA A 32 9.99 -7.28 -18.97
CA ALA A 32 9.37 -7.72 -20.21
C ALA A 32 9.08 -9.24 -20.24
N ALA A 33 8.16 -9.67 -21.10
CA ALA A 33 7.95 -11.08 -21.39
C ALA A 33 9.24 -11.71 -21.94
N GLY A 34 9.59 -12.89 -21.41
CA GLY A 34 10.85 -13.59 -21.68
C GLY A 34 12.00 -13.24 -20.72
N GLU A 35 11.85 -12.21 -19.87
CA GLU A 35 12.89 -11.80 -18.93
C GLU A 35 13.00 -12.76 -17.74
N ALA A 36 14.23 -13.06 -17.33
CA ALA A 36 14.52 -13.85 -16.13
C ALA A 36 14.54 -12.93 -14.91
N VAL A 37 13.82 -13.32 -13.86
CA VAL A 37 13.65 -12.52 -12.64
C VAL A 37 14.05 -13.32 -11.39
N ALA A 38 14.64 -12.63 -10.42
CA ALA A 38 14.88 -13.14 -9.08
C ALA A 38 13.67 -12.80 -8.18
N PRO A 39 13.45 -13.52 -7.06
CA PRO A 39 12.31 -13.30 -6.18
C PRO A 39 12.13 -11.86 -5.72
N ALA A 40 13.23 -11.15 -5.47
CA ALA A 40 13.25 -9.75 -5.03
C ALA A 40 13.23 -8.73 -6.19
N THR A 41 13.27 -9.17 -7.45
CA THR A 41 13.16 -8.27 -8.61
C THR A 41 11.80 -7.58 -8.57
N VAL A 42 11.80 -6.25 -8.58
CA VAL A 42 10.57 -5.44 -8.68
C VAL A 42 10.04 -5.51 -10.11
N VAL A 43 8.93 -6.21 -10.29
CA VAL A 43 8.34 -6.45 -11.62
C VAL A 43 7.32 -5.39 -12.01
N ALA A 44 6.70 -4.74 -11.02
CA ALA A 44 5.75 -3.67 -11.25
C ALA A 44 5.74 -2.68 -10.08
N ALA A 45 5.38 -1.42 -10.35
CA ALA A 45 5.25 -0.39 -9.34
C ALA A 45 4.10 0.57 -9.61
N THR A 46 3.52 1.13 -8.55
CA THR A 46 2.52 2.21 -8.62
C THR A 46 2.65 3.10 -7.39
N GLU A 47 1.96 4.23 -7.38
CA GLU A 47 1.82 5.10 -6.21
C GLU A 47 0.37 5.12 -5.76
N LEU A 48 0.11 4.66 -4.53
CA LEU A 48 -1.20 4.83 -3.93
C LEU A 48 -1.40 6.31 -3.57
N PRO A 49 -2.62 6.85 -3.73
CA PRO A 49 -2.94 8.18 -3.22
C PRO A 49 -2.57 8.29 -1.74
N GLY A 50 -1.91 9.38 -1.37
CA GLY A 50 -1.61 9.66 0.03
C GLY A 50 -2.87 9.81 0.86
N ASN A 51 -2.73 9.64 2.17
CA ASN A 51 -3.83 9.81 3.13
C ASN A 51 -4.46 11.20 3.01
N VAL A 52 -5.75 11.26 3.28
CA VAL A 52 -6.52 12.50 3.25
C VAL A 52 -6.75 13.01 4.67
N GLN A 53 -6.41 14.26 4.91
CA GLN A 53 -6.71 14.98 6.15
C GLN A 53 -7.78 16.04 5.85
N MET A 54 -8.95 15.88 6.48
CA MET A 54 -10.05 16.83 6.38
C MET A 54 -9.91 17.89 7.47
N VAL A 55 -9.79 19.16 7.07
CA VAL A 55 -9.65 20.29 7.99
C VAL A 55 -10.87 21.19 7.88
N ASN A 56 -11.69 21.23 8.93
CA ASN A 56 -12.82 22.14 9.01
C ASN A 56 -12.35 23.56 9.36
N VAL A 57 -11.94 24.32 8.35
CA VAL A 57 -11.40 25.67 8.53
C VAL A 57 -12.48 26.65 9.02
N ALA A 58 -13.70 26.55 8.49
CA ALA A 58 -14.83 27.38 8.91
C ALA A 58 -15.07 27.28 10.42
N ALA A 59 -15.19 26.05 10.94
CA ALA A 59 -15.42 25.83 12.37
C ALA A 59 -14.21 26.24 13.22
N GLN A 60 -12.98 25.96 12.77
CA GLN A 60 -11.78 26.27 13.55
C GLN A 60 -11.45 27.76 13.59
N LEU A 61 -11.80 28.52 12.55
CA LEU A 61 -11.63 29.97 12.50
C LEU A 61 -12.89 30.75 12.88
N ASN A 62 -14.01 30.06 13.11
CA ASN A 62 -15.33 30.63 13.39
C ASN A 62 -15.76 31.65 12.31
N VAL A 63 -15.72 31.23 11.05
CA VAL A 63 -16.12 32.02 9.87
C VAL A 63 -17.18 31.28 9.05
N ASP A 64 -17.90 32.00 8.21
CA ASP A 64 -18.84 31.37 7.26
C ASP A 64 -18.06 30.51 6.25
N PRO A 65 -18.57 29.34 5.83
CA PRO A 65 -17.99 28.55 4.76
C PRO A 65 -17.60 29.36 3.51
N ALA A 66 -18.42 30.34 3.10
CA ALA A 66 -18.17 31.16 1.92
C ALA A 66 -16.90 32.03 2.07
N ASP A 67 -16.53 32.38 3.30
CA ASP A 67 -15.38 33.23 3.62
C ASP A 67 -14.08 32.43 3.81
N VAL A 68 -14.14 31.10 3.81
CA VAL A 68 -12.96 30.24 4.04
C VAL A 68 -11.87 30.51 3.01
N GLY A 69 -12.23 30.65 1.73
CA GLY A 69 -11.27 30.93 0.66
C GLY A 69 -10.45 32.21 0.91
N GLU A 70 -11.06 33.24 1.50
CA GLU A 70 -10.40 34.50 1.83
C GLU A 70 -9.49 34.41 3.06
N CYS A 71 -9.72 33.41 3.92
CA CYS A 71 -8.92 33.15 5.12
C CYS A 71 -7.70 32.26 4.82
N MET A 72 -7.64 31.61 3.66
CA MET A 72 -6.56 30.70 3.32
C MET A 72 -5.24 31.43 3.05
N LEU A 73 -4.16 30.91 3.65
CA LEU A 73 -2.78 31.37 3.45
C LEU A 73 -2.04 30.53 2.40
N ARG A 74 -2.64 29.41 1.99
CA ARG A 74 -2.12 28.45 1.01
C ARG A 74 -3.21 28.15 -0.01
N ARG A 75 -2.82 28.02 -1.28
CA ARG A 75 -3.73 27.75 -2.38
C ARG A 75 -3.79 26.26 -2.72
N GLU A 76 -4.84 25.85 -3.43
CA GLU A 76 -4.89 24.52 -4.03
C GLU A 76 -3.64 24.24 -4.88
N GLY A 77 -3.07 23.05 -4.73
CA GLY A 77 -1.81 22.65 -5.34
C GLY A 77 -0.54 23.04 -4.55
N GLU A 78 -0.64 23.89 -3.52
CA GLU A 78 0.52 24.26 -2.71
C GLU A 78 0.85 23.21 -1.65
N LYS A 79 2.15 22.97 -1.45
CA LYS A 79 2.67 22.08 -0.41
C LYS A 79 2.69 22.77 0.94
N VAL A 80 2.44 22.01 1.99
CA VAL A 80 2.42 22.46 3.39
C VAL A 80 3.15 21.45 4.26
N LYS A 81 3.80 21.94 5.31
CA LYS A 81 4.36 21.11 6.38
C LYS A 81 3.46 21.10 7.60
N LYS A 82 3.51 20.02 8.37
CA LYS A 82 2.86 19.92 9.68
C LYS A 82 3.29 21.09 10.56
N GLY A 83 2.32 21.76 11.17
CA GLY A 83 2.54 22.96 11.99
C GLY A 83 2.68 24.26 11.20
N GLU A 84 2.75 24.21 9.86
CA GLU A 84 2.79 25.41 9.03
C GLU A 84 1.43 26.11 8.99
N PRO A 85 1.35 27.44 9.12
CA PRO A 85 0.10 28.20 8.96
C PRO A 85 -0.54 27.99 7.58
N ILE A 86 -1.77 27.46 7.55
CA ILE A 86 -2.55 27.22 6.31
C ILE A 86 -3.72 28.16 6.15
N ALA A 87 -4.27 28.69 7.25
CA ALA A 87 -5.38 29.64 7.23
C ALA A 87 -5.30 30.61 8.41
N ARG A 88 -5.88 31.79 8.27
CA ARG A 88 -5.91 32.81 9.32
C ARG A 88 -7.19 33.64 9.24
N SER A 89 -7.85 33.84 10.37
CA SER A 89 -9.04 34.68 10.44
C SER A 89 -8.70 36.16 10.23
N ARG A 90 -9.65 36.93 9.69
CA ARG A 90 -9.49 38.39 9.50
C ARG A 90 -9.39 39.16 10.83
N GLY A 91 -10.00 38.62 11.90
CA GLY A 91 -10.07 39.26 13.22
C GLY A 91 -11.07 40.43 13.27
N ILE A 92 -11.29 40.99 14.45
CA ILE A 92 -12.15 42.16 14.65
C ILE A 92 -11.30 43.42 14.43
N PHE A 93 -11.62 44.23 13.40
CA PHE A 93 -10.80 45.39 12.99
C PHE A 93 -9.30 45.07 12.78
N GLY A 94 -8.98 43.83 12.37
CA GLY A 94 -7.60 43.37 12.16
C GLY A 94 -6.84 42.95 13.42
N LEU A 95 -7.47 43.03 14.60
CA LEU A 95 -6.94 42.56 15.88
C LEU A 95 -7.47 41.14 16.20
N PHE A 96 -6.72 40.38 17.02
CA PHE A 96 -7.08 39.02 17.47
C PHE A 96 -7.27 37.99 16.34
N LYS A 97 -6.24 37.80 15.51
CA LYS A 97 -6.26 36.81 14.42
C LYS A 97 -5.95 35.41 14.96
N THR A 98 -6.82 34.45 14.68
CA THR A 98 -6.58 33.03 14.93
C THR A 98 -5.87 32.45 13.71
N THR A 99 -4.77 31.73 13.93
CA THR A 99 -4.05 31.04 12.86
C THR A 99 -4.25 29.55 13.02
N LEU A 100 -4.63 28.91 11.91
CA LEU A 100 -4.76 27.47 11.81
C LEU A 100 -3.51 26.90 11.13
N ALA A 101 -2.89 25.93 11.78
CA ALA A 101 -1.73 25.22 11.27
C ALA A 101 -2.13 23.90 10.60
N SER A 102 -1.30 23.42 9.67
CA SER A 102 -1.50 22.13 9.01
C SER A 102 -1.38 20.98 10.01
N PRO A 103 -2.30 20.01 10.03
CA PRO A 103 -2.18 18.82 10.87
C PRO A 103 -1.13 17.82 10.39
N ALA A 104 -0.75 17.87 9.11
CA ALA A 104 0.17 16.93 8.46
C ALA A 104 1.01 17.60 7.35
N ASP A 105 2.05 16.91 6.90
CA ASP A 105 2.76 17.26 5.67
C ASP A 105 1.89 16.85 4.47
N GLY A 106 1.80 17.70 3.45
CA GLY A 106 0.98 17.36 2.29
C GLY A 106 0.81 18.49 1.29
N THR A 107 -0.24 18.40 0.50
CA THR A 107 -0.64 19.39 -0.51
C THR A 107 -2.09 19.78 -0.27
N VAL A 108 -2.42 21.06 -0.39
CA VAL A 108 -3.81 21.51 -0.39
C VAL A 108 -4.48 21.00 -1.67
N GLU A 109 -5.34 20.00 -1.54
CA GLU A 109 -6.01 19.39 -2.68
C GLU A 109 -7.26 20.18 -3.09
N SER A 110 -8.05 20.62 -2.12
CA SER A 110 -9.23 21.44 -2.40
C SER A 110 -9.62 22.32 -1.22
N ILE A 111 -10.26 23.44 -1.53
CA ILE A 111 -10.82 24.40 -0.58
C ILE A 111 -12.31 24.58 -0.93
N SER A 112 -13.19 24.05 -0.09
CA SER A 112 -14.63 24.14 -0.32
C SER A 112 -15.24 25.35 0.36
N GLY A 113 -15.63 26.36 -0.41
CA GLY A 113 -16.42 27.50 0.07
C GLY A 113 -17.88 27.14 0.42
N VAL A 114 -18.33 25.91 0.14
CA VAL A 114 -19.69 25.45 0.45
C VAL A 114 -19.73 24.75 1.81
N THR A 115 -18.77 23.87 2.07
CA THR A 115 -18.72 23.09 3.32
C THR A 115 -17.76 23.68 4.35
N GLY A 116 -16.92 24.63 3.96
CA GLY A 116 -15.89 25.23 4.80
C GLY A 116 -14.72 24.29 5.11
N GLN A 117 -14.62 23.18 4.38
CA GLN A 117 -13.60 22.15 4.53
C GLN A 117 -12.42 22.42 3.59
N VAL A 118 -11.22 22.15 4.08
CA VAL A 118 -10.01 22.06 3.28
C VAL A 118 -9.51 20.64 3.32
N VAL A 119 -9.22 20.10 2.13
CA VAL A 119 -8.70 18.75 1.96
C VAL A 119 -7.20 18.85 1.79
N LEU A 120 -6.44 18.21 2.69
CA LEU A 120 -5.00 18.04 2.54
C LEU A 120 -4.71 16.60 2.15
N ARG A 121 -3.88 16.41 1.13
CA ARG A 121 -3.42 15.10 0.69
C ARG A 121 -1.95 14.93 1.03
N GLU A 122 -1.63 13.91 1.82
CA GLU A 122 -0.25 13.53 2.12
C GLU A 122 0.48 13.05 0.86
N ALA A 123 1.80 12.85 0.94
CA ALA A 123 2.57 12.35 -0.18
C ALA A 123 2.06 10.96 -0.66
N PRO A 124 2.12 10.65 -1.96
CA PRO A 124 1.79 9.33 -2.48
C PRO A 124 2.64 8.25 -1.80
N ILE A 125 2.05 7.05 -1.62
CA ILE A 125 2.71 5.91 -0.98
C ILE A 125 3.19 4.96 -2.08
N PRO A 126 4.51 4.79 -2.27
CA PRO A 126 5.03 3.89 -3.31
C PRO A 126 4.69 2.44 -2.97
N VAL A 127 4.15 1.73 -3.95
CA VAL A 127 3.89 0.29 -3.89
C VAL A 127 4.68 -0.40 -4.99
N GLN A 128 5.37 -1.46 -4.60
CA GLN A 128 6.15 -2.29 -5.50
C GLN A 128 5.71 -3.73 -5.31
N VAL A 129 5.63 -4.46 -6.42
CA VAL A 129 5.37 -5.89 -6.41
C VAL A 129 6.62 -6.59 -6.91
N ASP A 130 7.07 -7.57 -6.13
CA ASP A 130 8.22 -8.40 -6.47
C ASP A 130 7.80 -9.61 -7.33
N ALA A 131 8.77 -10.24 -7.98
CA ALA A 131 8.54 -11.46 -8.77
C ALA A 131 8.09 -12.65 -7.89
N TYR A 132 8.43 -12.62 -6.60
CA TYR A 132 8.16 -13.63 -5.56
C TYR A 132 8.89 -14.97 -5.73
N VAL A 133 9.11 -15.40 -6.96
CA VAL A 133 9.83 -16.63 -7.30
C VAL A 133 10.94 -16.33 -8.29
N ASN A 134 12.00 -17.15 -8.27
CA ASN A 134 12.94 -17.20 -9.38
C ASN A 134 12.19 -17.75 -10.60
N GLY A 135 12.29 -17.11 -11.75
CA GLY A 135 11.54 -17.58 -12.91
C GLY A 135 11.71 -16.72 -14.14
N THR A 136 10.83 -16.96 -15.11
CA THR A 136 10.75 -16.19 -16.36
C THR A 136 9.38 -15.54 -16.44
N VAL A 137 9.33 -14.27 -16.84
CA VAL A 137 8.07 -13.58 -17.14
C VAL A 137 7.48 -14.19 -18.40
N ILE A 138 6.31 -14.83 -18.30
CA ILE A 138 5.64 -15.46 -19.45
C ILE A 138 4.58 -14.56 -20.07
N GLU A 139 4.09 -13.57 -19.32
CA GLU A 139 3.08 -12.62 -19.79
C GLU A 139 3.21 -11.30 -19.05
N GLU A 140 3.14 -10.20 -19.79
CA GLU A 140 2.95 -8.86 -19.25
C GLU A 140 1.46 -8.51 -19.22
N LEU A 141 0.99 -7.96 -18.10
CA LEU A 141 -0.36 -7.43 -17.95
C LEU A 141 -0.24 -5.89 -17.96
N PRO A 142 -0.56 -5.21 -19.07
CA PRO A 142 -0.27 -3.80 -19.23
C PRO A 142 -0.82 -2.94 -18.09
N GLN A 143 0.05 -2.16 -17.46
CA GLN A 143 -0.23 -1.31 -16.29
C GLN A 143 -0.68 -2.04 -15.02
N GLU A 144 -0.79 -3.37 -15.04
CA GLU A 144 -1.34 -4.15 -13.93
C GLU A 144 -0.28 -5.03 -13.29
N GLY A 145 0.62 -5.64 -14.07
CA GLY A 145 1.60 -6.55 -13.51
C GLY A 145 2.16 -7.56 -14.50
N VAL A 146 2.53 -8.74 -14.01
CA VAL A 146 3.12 -9.81 -14.82
C VAL A 146 2.69 -11.19 -14.32
N ILE A 147 2.86 -12.21 -15.17
CA ILE A 147 2.82 -13.61 -14.76
C ILE A 147 4.24 -14.18 -14.84
N VAL A 148 4.73 -14.65 -13.69
CA VAL A 148 6.05 -15.30 -13.58
C VAL A 148 5.85 -16.81 -13.55
N GLU A 149 6.56 -17.53 -14.42
CA GLU A 149 6.63 -19.00 -14.40
C GLU A 149 7.94 -19.47 -13.78
N THR A 150 7.85 -20.51 -12.96
CA THR A 150 9.00 -21.22 -12.40
C THR A 150 8.80 -22.72 -12.45
N ILE A 151 9.91 -23.47 -12.44
CA ILE A 151 9.92 -24.92 -12.28
C ILE A 151 10.55 -25.23 -10.93
N GLY A 152 9.84 -25.96 -10.08
CA GLY A 152 10.36 -26.33 -8.77
C GLY A 152 9.54 -27.40 -8.05
N VAL A 153 9.95 -27.71 -6.82
CA VAL A 153 9.21 -28.58 -5.92
C VAL A 153 7.96 -27.85 -5.43
N PHE A 154 6.80 -28.48 -5.51
CA PHE A 154 5.55 -27.93 -5.00
C PHE A 154 5.05 -28.73 -3.79
N ILE A 155 4.97 -28.07 -2.64
CA ILE A 155 4.45 -28.62 -1.40
C ILE A 155 3.22 -27.79 -1.00
N GLN A 156 2.06 -28.42 -0.97
CA GLN A 156 0.82 -27.79 -0.52
C GLN A 156 0.62 -28.00 0.98
N GLY A 157 0.53 -26.91 1.74
CA GLY A 157 0.12 -26.93 3.14
C GLY A 157 -1.41 -26.96 3.31
N ILE A 158 -1.88 -27.37 4.48
CA ILE A 158 -3.32 -27.33 4.85
C ILE A 158 -3.73 -25.91 5.24
N PHE A 159 -2.87 -25.24 6.02
CA PHE A 159 -3.11 -23.92 6.57
C PHE A 159 -1.77 -23.22 6.81
N GLY A 160 -1.75 -21.89 6.71
CA GLY A 160 -0.58 -21.05 6.95
C GLY A 160 -0.99 -19.75 7.64
N ILE A 161 -0.10 -19.22 8.47
CA ILE A 161 -0.30 -17.97 9.21
C ILE A 161 0.70 -16.93 8.69
N GLY A 162 0.23 -15.72 8.43
CA GLY A 162 1.04 -14.62 7.92
C GLY A 162 0.92 -14.44 6.39
N GLY A 163 1.79 -13.59 5.85
CA GLY A 163 1.83 -13.29 4.43
C GLY A 163 2.81 -14.15 3.65
N GLU A 164 2.95 -13.84 2.37
CA GLU A 164 3.95 -14.41 1.48
C GLU A 164 5.38 -14.23 2.07
N ARG A 165 6.20 -15.28 1.99
CA ARG A 165 7.58 -15.28 2.47
C ARG A 165 8.49 -16.09 1.54
N GLN A 166 9.74 -15.68 1.49
CA GLN A 166 10.81 -16.34 0.74
C GLN A 166 11.93 -16.66 1.72
N GLY A 167 12.58 -17.81 1.57
CA GLY A 167 13.67 -18.23 2.43
C GLY A 167 13.96 -19.72 2.33
N GLU A 168 14.92 -20.17 3.12
CA GLU A 168 15.25 -21.58 3.23
C GLU A 168 14.22 -22.32 4.08
N ILE A 169 13.77 -23.48 3.59
CA ILE A 169 12.88 -24.36 4.36
C ILE A 169 13.72 -25.07 5.42
N LYS A 170 13.39 -24.82 6.68
CA LYS A 170 14.02 -25.50 7.83
C LYS A 170 13.11 -26.58 8.38
N VAL A 171 13.62 -27.81 8.43
CA VAL A 171 13.00 -28.90 9.18
C VAL A 171 13.43 -28.75 10.64
N VAL A 172 12.46 -28.57 11.53
CA VAL A 172 12.69 -28.21 12.94
C VAL A 172 12.43 -29.37 13.92
N VAL A 173 11.86 -30.47 13.43
CA VAL A 173 11.63 -31.73 14.16
C VAL A 173 12.00 -32.91 13.26
N SER A 174 12.44 -34.02 13.86
CA SER A 174 12.97 -35.18 13.12
C SER A 174 11.88 -36.16 12.70
N ARG A 175 10.70 -36.13 13.36
CA ARG A 175 9.60 -37.06 13.08
C ARG A 175 8.24 -36.36 12.98
N PRO A 176 7.28 -36.89 12.19
CA PRO A 176 5.95 -36.30 12.07
C PRO A 176 5.10 -36.31 13.35
N ASP A 177 5.42 -37.20 14.28
CA ASP A 177 4.74 -37.37 15.58
C ASP A 177 5.43 -36.65 16.74
N GLU A 178 6.54 -35.95 16.47
CA GLU A 178 7.30 -35.19 17.46
C GLU A 178 6.62 -33.84 17.75
N GLU A 179 6.57 -33.46 19.03
CA GLU A 179 5.98 -32.19 19.45
C GLU A 179 6.84 -30.99 19.01
N LEU A 180 6.24 -30.05 18.28
CA LEU A 180 6.88 -28.78 17.95
C LEU A 180 6.65 -27.76 19.06
N SER A 181 7.63 -27.59 19.95
CA SER A 181 7.65 -26.52 20.96
C SER A 181 8.31 -25.22 20.44
N ALA A 182 8.16 -24.13 21.17
CA ALA A 182 8.75 -22.83 20.83
C ALA A 182 10.29 -22.83 20.79
N GLU A 183 10.96 -23.75 21.50
CA GLU A 183 12.42 -23.82 21.53
C GLU A 183 13.04 -24.33 20.20
N HIS A 184 12.23 -25.01 19.38
CA HIS A 184 12.62 -25.47 18.05
C HIS A 184 12.57 -24.35 17.00
N LEU A 185 11.80 -23.30 17.28
CA LEU A 185 11.69 -22.14 16.41
C LEU A 185 12.89 -21.23 16.68
N GLY A 186 13.61 -20.87 15.62
CA GLY A 186 14.70 -19.88 15.72
C GLY A 186 14.18 -18.51 16.15
N PRO A 187 15.08 -17.56 16.46
CA PRO A 187 14.68 -16.17 16.69
C PRO A 187 13.92 -15.56 15.52
#